data_AF-A0A2V5KGN1-F1
#
_entry.id   AF-A0A2V5KGN1-F1
#
_cell.length_a   1.000
_cell.length_b   1.000
_cell.length_c   1.000
_cell.angle_alpha   90.00
_cell.angle_beta   90.00
_cell.angle_gamma   90.00
#
_symmetry.space_group_name_H-M   'P 1'
#
loop_
_entity.id
_entity.type
_entity.pdbx_description
1 polymer ?
#
loop_
_entity_poly.entity_id
_entity_poly.type
_entity_poly.pdbx_seq_one_letter_code
_entity_poly.pdbx_strand_id
1 'polypeptide(L)'
;KHDGRITGYATIIGFFGHAVGETNKDVKALIGAAKEFAGPGLLLPTRNGELFRWCLGKGLRVTQPMTLMSRGLYNEPAGAFLPSILY
;
A
#
# COMPACT_ATOMS: atom_id res chain seq x y z
N LYS A 1 12.47 -7.32 -5.12
CA LYS A 1 13.72 -8.01 -4.71
C LYS A 1 14.83 -6.98 -4.74
N HIS A 2 15.53 -6.80 -3.63
CA HIS A 2 16.69 -5.90 -3.50
C HIS A 2 17.86 -6.77 -3.04
N ASP A 3 18.98 -6.75 -3.77
CA ASP A 3 20.21 -7.49 -3.43
C ASP A 3 19.99 -8.97 -3.07
N GLY A 4 19.26 -9.72 -3.89
CA GLY A 4 19.03 -11.14 -3.60
C GLY A 4 17.85 -11.41 -2.65
N ARG A 5 17.35 -10.41 -1.92
CA ARG A 5 16.33 -10.59 -0.87
C ARG A 5 14.96 -10.05 -1.27
N ILE A 6 13.90 -10.72 -0.81
CA ILE A 6 12.52 -10.23 -0.97
C ILE A 6 12.30 -9.15 0.08
N THR A 7 12.11 -7.90 -0.36
CA THR A 7 11.89 -6.73 0.50
C THR A 7 10.47 -6.19 0.40
N GLY A 8 9.66 -6.77 -0.49
CA GLY A 8 8.27 -6.45 -0.67
C GLY A 8 7.55 -7.51 -1.46
N TYR A 9 6.25 -7.63 -1.19
CA TYR A 9 5.35 -8.61 -1.77
C TYR A 9 4.00 -7.95 -2.00
N ALA A 10 3.36 -8.25 -3.12
CA ALA A 10 2.00 -7.85 -3.41
C ALA A 10 1.25 -9.03 -4.02
N THR A 11 0.01 -9.26 -3.58
CA THR A 11 -0.89 -10.16 -4.30
C THR A 11 -1.33 -9.51 -5.60
N ILE A 12 -1.92 -8.31 -5.50
CA ILE A 12 -2.32 -7.40 -6.58
C ILE A 12 -2.15 -5.97 -6.03
N ILE A 13 -1.84 -5.00 -6.89
CA ILE A 13 -1.97 -3.58 -6.54
C ILE A 13 -3.38 -3.12 -6.91
N GLY A 14 -4.24 -2.93 -5.91
CA GLY A 14 -5.64 -2.59 -6.12
C GLY A 14 -6.49 -2.78 -4.87
N PHE A 15 -7.79 -2.55 -5.00
CA PHE A 15 -8.72 -2.37 -3.86
C PHE A 15 -8.90 -3.65 -3.03
N PHE A 16 -8.84 -4.78 -3.72
CA PHE A 16 -8.95 -6.12 -3.14
C PHE A 16 -7.58 -6.75 -2.86
N GLY A 17 -6.50 -6.10 -3.29
CA GLY A 17 -5.13 -6.58 -3.14
C GLY A 17 -4.52 -6.15 -1.82
N HIS A 18 -3.49 -6.88 -1.40
CA HIS A 18 -2.65 -6.51 -0.27
C HIS A 18 -1.19 -6.42 -0.73
N ALA A 19 -0.48 -5.42 -0.23
CA ALA A 19 0.95 -5.29 -0.43
C ALA A 19 1.67 -4.94 0.87
N VAL A 20 2.89 -5.44 1.02
CA VAL A 20 3.81 -5.12 2.12
C VAL A 20 5.19 -4.85 1.55
N GLY A 21 5.93 -3.98 2.23
CA GLY A 21 7.34 -3.75 2.01
C GLY A 21 8.01 -3.35 3.30
N GLU A 22 9.30 -3.64 3.42
CA GLU A 22 10.07 -3.28 4.61
C GLU A 22 10.22 -1.77 4.74
N THR A 23 10.25 -1.08 3.60
CA THR A 23 10.32 0.38 3.52
C THR A 23 9.30 0.94 2.54
N ASN A 24 9.08 2.25 2.62
CA ASN A 24 8.31 2.97 1.61
C ASN A 24 8.89 2.81 0.20
N LYS A 25 10.21 2.66 0.06
CA LYS A 25 10.86 2.45 -1.24
C LYS A 25 10.40 1.14 -1.88
N ASP A 26 10.24 0.08 -1.08
CA ASP A 26 9.78 -1.22 -1.56
C ASP A 26 8.34 -1.15 -2.06
N VAL A 27 7.44 -0.52 -1.30
CA VAL A 27 6.03 -0.37 -1.73
C VAL A 27 5.90 0.56 -2.93
N LYS A 28 6.68 1.66 -3.00
CA LYS A 28 6.74 2.53 -4.19
C LYS A 28 7.17 1.77 -5.44
N ALA A 29 8.14 0.86 -5.31
CA ALA A 29 8.58 0.02 -6.41
C ALA A 29 7.47 -0.94 -6.87
N LEU A 30 6.72 -1.53 -5.95
CA LEU A 30 5.56 -2.37 -6.27
C LEU A 30 4.46 -1.59 -6.99
N ILE A 31 4.11 -0.39 -6.50
CA ILE A 31 3.13 0.49 -7.16
C ILE A 31 3.62 0.92 -8.55
N GLY A 32 4.89 1.32 -8.67
CA GLY A 32 5.47 1.77 -9.94
C GLY A 32 5.64 0.67 -10.98
N ALA A 33 5.74 -0.59 -10.55
CA ALA A 33 5.80 -1.75 -11.44
C ALA A 33 4.41 -2.28 -11.85
N ALA A 34 3.34 -1.82 -11.20
CA ALA A 34 1.98 -2.24 -11.52
C ALA A 34 1.57 -1.71 -12.91
N LYS A 35 1.07 -2.61 -13.77
CA LYS A 35 0.55 -2.24 -15.09
C LYS A 35 -0.79 -1.51 -15.00
N GLU A 36 -1.54 -1.80 -13.94
CA GLU A 36 -2.86 -1.24 -13.64
C GLU A 36 -3.12 -1.30 -12.14
N PHE A 37 -4.13 -0.56 -11.67
CA PHE A 37 -4.66 -0.69 -10.33
C PHE A 37 -6.02 -1.38 -10.39
N ALA A 38 -6.12 -2.58 -9.85
CA ALA A 38 -7.34 -3.37 -9.92
C ALA A 38 -8.47 -2.78 -9.06
N GLY A 39 -9.69 -2.71 -9.62
CA GLY A 39 -10.87 -2.18 -8.93
C GLY A 39 -10.84 -0.65 -8.76
N PRO A 40 -11.47 -0.10 -7.71
CA PRO A 40 -11.52 1.35 -7.45
C PRO A 40 -10.18 2.08 -7.18
N GLY A 41 -9.04 1.38 -7.22
CA GLY A 41 -7.73 1.88 -6.84
C GLY A 41 -7.14 1.16 -5.63
N LEU A 42 -5.98 1.57 -5.15
CA LEU A 42 -5.32 0.98 -3.97
C LEU A 42 -5.75 1.65 -2.67
N LEU A 43 -5.70 0.91 -1.56
CA LEU A 43 -5.89 1.46 -0.22
C LEU A 43 -4.55 1.84 0.38
N LEU A 44 -4.42 3.07 0.86
CA LEU A 44 -3.19 3.60 1.43
C LEU A 44 -3.47 4.23 2.80
N PRO A 45 -2.86 3.75 3.89
CA PRO A 45 -2.96 4.40 5.19
C PRO A 45 -2.46 5.84 5.14
N THR A 46 -3.35 6.81 5.40
CA THR A 46 -3.03 8.25 5.36
C THR A 46 -1.97 8.67 6.37
N ARG A 47 -1.81 7.91 7.46
CA ARG A 47 -0.74 8.08 8.45
C ARG A 47 0.66 7.87 7.86
N ASN A 48 0.79 7.11 6.77
CA ASN A 48 2.04 7.03 6.01
C ASN A 48 2.17 8.23 5.07
N GLY A 49 2.45 9.40 5.65
CA GLY A 49 2.43 10.67 4.95
C GLY A 49 3.44 10.79 3.81
N GLU A 50 4.58 10.09 3.89
CA GLU A 50 5.58 10.07 2.81
C GLU A 50 5.05 9.33 1.57
N LEU A 51 4.50 8.13 1.76
CA LEU A 51 3.93 7.36 0.65
C LEU A 51 2.69 8.04 0.09
N PHE A 52 1.85 8.61 0.94
CA PHE A 52 0.66 9.37 0.55
C PHE A 52 1.01 10.56 -0.34
N ARG A 53 1.93 11.44 0.08
CA ARG A 53 2.36 12.58 -0.73
C ARG A 53 3.04 12.15 -2.03
N TRP A 54 3.79 11.04 -2.00
CA TRP A 54 4.41 10.50 -3.22
C TRP A 54 3.35 10.04 -4.24
N CYS A 55 2.31 9.34 -3.81
CA CYS A 55 1.20 8.94 -4.68
C CYS A 55 0.53 10.17 -5.33
N LEU A 56 0.25 11.22 -4.55
CA LEU A 56 -0.28 12.48 -5.08
C LEU A 56 0.67 13.12 -6.11
N GLY A 57 1.98 13.13 -5.81
CA GLY A 57 3.01 13.61 -6.74
C GLY A 57 3.15 12.76 -8.02
N LYS A 58 2.66 11.52 -8.02
CA LYS A 58 2.56 10.65 -9.21
C LYS A 58 1.22 10.76 -9.94
N GLY A 59 0.36 11.71 -9.55
CA GLY A 59 -0.91 11.99 -10.21
C GLY A 59 -2.07 11.12 -9.72
N LEU A 60 -1.87 10.28 -8.71
CA LEU A 60 -2.98 9.58 -8.05
C LEU A 60 -3.84 10.61 -7.29
N ARG A 61 -5.14 10.34 -7.19
CA ARG A 61 -6.12 11.19 -6.51
C ARG A 61 -6.81 10.45 -5.38
N VAL A 62 -7.25 11.19 -4.37
CA VAL A 62 -8.08 10.63 -3.29
C VAL A 62 -9.49 10.41 -3.84
N THR A 63 -9.92 9.15 -3.89
CA THR A 63 -11.30 8.80 -4.28
C THR A 63 -12.24 8.90 -3.09
N GLN A 64 -11.87 8.30 -1.96
CA GLN A 64 -12.65 8.34 -0.72
C GLN A 64 -11.76 8.04 0.51
N PRO A 65 -11.99 8.69 1.66
CA PRO A 65 -11.39 8.29 2.92
C PRO A 65 -12.12 7.06 3.50
N MET A 66 -11.36 6.15 4.12
CA MET A 66 -11.90 5.00 4.84
C MET A 66 -11.13 4.79 6.15
N THR A 67 -11.80 4.23 7.15
CA THR A 67 -11.23 3.95 8.47
C THR A 67 -10.82 2.49 8.56
N LEU A 68 -9.51 2.24 8.69
CA LEU A 68 -9.01 0.90 9.01
C LEU A 68 -9.38 0.57 10.47
N MET A 69 -10.08 -0.55 10.68
CA MET A 69 -10.49 -1.00 12.01
C MET A 69 -9.85 -2.36 12.31
N SER A 70 -9.64 -2.64 13.59
CA SER A 70 -9.21 -3.96 14.07
C SER A 70 -10.20 -4.49 15.09
N ARG A 71 -10.29 -5.82 15.18
CA ARG A 71 -10.96 -6.49 16.30
C ARG A 71 -9.92 -6.75 17.39
N GLY A 72 -10.08 -6.08 18.54
CA GLY A 72 -9.09 -6.15 19.63
C GLY A 72 -7.91 -5.21 19.41
N LEU A 73 -6.76 -5.53 20.02
CA LEU A 73 -5.58 -4.68 20.01
C LEU A 73 -5.03 -4.47 18.58
N TYR A 74 -4.79 -3.21 18.24
CA TYR A 74 -4.12 -2.84 16.99
C TYR A 74 -2.62 -2.80 17.20
N ASN A 75 -1.90 -3.69 16.53
CA ASN A 75 -0.45 -3.59 16.40
C ASN A 75 -0.13 -2.95 15.05
N GLU A 76 0.56 -1.82 15.09
CA GLU A 76 1.03 -1.18 13.86
C GLU A 76 1.98 -2.14 13.11
N PRO A 77 1.71 -2.46 11.83
CA PRO A 77 2.59 -3.33 11.06
C PRO A 77 4.01 -2.75 10.96
N ALA A 78 5.01 -3.62 11.09
CA ALA A 78 6.38 -3.24 10.78
C ALA A 78 6.52 -2.99 9.28
N GLY A 79 7.01 -1.81 8.91
CA GLY A 79 7.21 -1.42 7.51
C GLY A 79 5.99 -0.75 6.86
N ALA A 80 6.01 -0.69 5.53
CA ALA A 80 4.97 -0.06 4.73
C ALA A 80 3.98 -1.11 4.19
N PHE A 81 2.69 -0.79 4.16
CA PHE A 81 1.68 -1.71 3.67
C PHE A 81 0.52 -1.00 2.97
N LEU A 82 -0.15 -1.74 2.09
CA LEU A 82 -1.43 -1.42 1.47
C LEU A 82 -2.43 -2.51 1.90
N PRO A 83 -3.47 -2.20 2.69
CA PRO A 83 -4.47 -3.19 3.10
C PRO A 83 -5.38 -3.57 1.92
N SER A 84 -6.01 -4.74 2.04
CA SER A 84 -7.15 -5.13 1.20
C SER A 84 -8.43 -4.75 1.91
N ILE A 85 -9.48 -4.37 1.17
CA ILE A 85 -10.81 -4.11 1.76
C ILE A 85 -11.44 -5.37 2.38
N LEU A 86 -10.94 -6.55 2.06
CA LEU A 86 -11.52 -7.83 2.45
C LEU A 86 -11.18 -8.24 3.90
N TYR A 87 -10.31 -7.49 4.59
CA TYR A 87 -9.82 -7.78 5.94
C TYR A 87 -9.73 -6.51 6.78
#